data_AF-A0AAC9X6P4-F1
#
_entry.id   AF-A0AAC9X6P4-F1
#
_cell.length_a   1.000
_cell.length_b   1.000
_cell.length_c   1.000
_cell.angle_alpha   90.00
_cell.angle_beta   90.00
_cell.angle_gamma   90.00
#
_symmetry.space_group_name_H-M   'P 1'
#
loop_
_entity.id
_entity.type
_entity.pdbx_description
1 polymer ?
#
loop_
_entity_poly.entity_id
_entity_poly.type
_entity_poly.pdbx_seq_one_letter_code
_entity_poly.pdbx_strand_id
1 'polypeptide(L)'
;MSDQQQDRPDLSRRRKPQAAPDERVDPVDYRQSAPTPQAAPVAFQAPVATAGAAPRRGRPRREATVPFSTRLAPDVLELIDAASAAEDGATIRSVVEAAIREKYQTK
;
A
#
# COMPACT_ATOMS: atom_id res chain seq x y z
N MET A 1 4.52 24.27 -45.55
CA MET A 1 5.88 24.71 -45.18
C MET A 1 5.74 25.43 -43.84
N SER A 2 6.08 24.92 -42.67
CA SER A 2 6.95 23.82 -42.28
C SER A 2 6.64 23.48 -40.81
N ASP A 3 6.47 22.21 -40.48
CA ASP A 3 6.38 21.74 -39.09
C ASP A 3 7.76 21.85 -38.43
N GLN A 4 7.93 22.80 -37.51
CA GLN A 4 9.10 22.82 -36.60
C GLN A 4 8.93 21.70 -35.57
N GLN A 5 9.25 20.47 -35.96
CA GLN A 5 9.48 19.40 -35.00
C GLN A 5 10.79 19.72 -34.27
N GLN A 6 10.68 20.08 -32.99
CA GLN A 6 11.83 20.30 -32.13
C GLN A 6 12.67 19.02 -32.07
N ASP A 7 13.88 19.11 -32.61
CA ASP A 7 14.86 18.03 -32.65
C ASP A 7 15.25 17.67 -31.21
N ARG A 8 14.74 16.55 -30.69
CA ARG A 8 15.04 16.10 -29.33
C ARG A 8 16.50 15.65 -29.30
N PRO A 9 17.33 16.17 -28.37
CA PRO A 9 18.73 15.81 -28.33
C PRO A 9 18.89 14.29 -28.12
N ASP A 10 19.65 13.65 -29.01
CA ASP A 10 19.93 12.22 -28.95
C ASP A 10 20.79 11.89 -27.72
N LEU A 11 20.14 11.44 -26.64
CA LEU A 11 20.78 11.02 -25.38
C LEU A 11 21.39 9.62 -25.48
N SER A 12 21.21 8.90 -26.60
CA SER A 12 21.64 7.51 -26.78
C SER A 12 23.15 7.35 -26.73
N ARG A 13 23.91 8.38 -27.15
CA ARG A 13 25.38 8.36 -27.09
C ARG A 13 25.96 8.60 -25.69
N ARG A 14 25.19 9.21 -24.77
CA ARG A 14 25.68 9.56 -23.42
C ARG A 14 25.37 8.51 -22.36
N ARG A 15 24.37 7.66 -22.60
CA ARG A 15 23.91 6.65 -21.64
C ARG A 15 24.38 5.26 -22.06
N LYS A 16 25.62 4.93 -21.72
CA LYS A 16 26.04 3.53 -21.75
C LYS A 16 25.37 2.79 -20.58
N PRO A 17 24.87 1.56 -20.75
CA PRO A 17 24.41 0.74 -19.63
C PRO A 17 25.56 0.59 -18.63
N GLN A 18 25.34 1.06 -17.40
CA GLN A 18 26.29 0.88 -16.31
C GLN A 18 25.81 -0.30 -15.47
N ALA A 19 26.69 -1.28 -15.25
CA ALA A 19 26.41 -2.38 -14.35
C ALA A 19 26.13 -1.82 -12.94
N ALA A 20 25.08 -2.35 -12.30
CA ALA A 20 24.82 -2.03 -10.91
C ALA A 20 26.00 -2.49 -10.04
N PRO A 21 26.38 -1.73 -9.01
CA PRO A 21 27.39 -2.17 -8.07
C PRO A 21 26.90 -3.45 -7.38
N ASP A 22 27.79 -4.45 -7.30
CA ASP A 22 27.53 -5.67 -6.54
C ASP A 22 27.56 -5.32 -5.06
N GLU A 23 26.46 -5.56 -4.37
CA GLU A 23 26.34 -5.29 -2.93
C GLU A 23 27.19 -6.27 -2.11
N ARG A 24 27.68 -7.37 -2.71
CA ARG A 24 28.51 -8.41 -2.07
C ARG A 24 27.89 -8.94 -0.77
N VAL A 25 26.58 -8.85 -0.62
CA VAL A 25 25.82 -9.37 0.52
C VAL A 25 25.30 -10.76 0.14
N ASP A 26 25.70 -11.77 0.90
CA ASP A 26 25.14 -13.11 0.77
C ASP A 26 23.64 -13.06 1.17
N PRO A 27 22.73 -13.69 0.40
CA PRO A 27 21.31 -13.80 0.77
C PRO A 27 21.06 -14.30 2.20
N VAL A 28 21.97 -15.11 2.77
CA VAL A 28 21.87 -15.61 4.15
C VAL A 28 22.33 -14.57 5.17
N ASP A 29 23.21 -13.65 4.77
CA ASP A 29 23.76 -12.59 5.61
C ASP A 29 22.88 -11.32 5.65
N TYR A 30 21.76 -11.32 4.90
CA TYR A 30 20.72 -10.28 4.97
C TYR A 30 20.03 -10.28 6.33
N ARG A 31 20.71 -9.76 7.34
CA ARG A 31 20.07 -9.27 8.55
C ARG A 31 19.55 -7.89 8.20
N GLN A 32 18.25 -7.78 7.97
CA GLN A 32 17.55 -6.51 7.85
C GLN A 32 17.89 -5.67 9.09
N SER A 33 18.93 -4.84 9.00
CA SER A 33 19.30 -3.93 10.06
C SER A 33 18.14 -2.96 10.16
N ALA A 34 17.36 -3.09 11.23
CA ALA A 34 16.33 -2.15 11.60
C ALA A 34 16.87 -0.72 11.46
N PRO A 35 16.08 0.24 10.97
CA PRO A 35 16.54 1.63 10.86
C PRO A 35 17.06 2.06 12.24
N THR A 36 18.32 2.47 12.29
CA THR A 36 19.01 2.95 13.49
C THR A 36 18.12 3.93 14.25
N PRO A 37 17.64 3.59 15.47
CA PRO A 37 17.15 4.61 16.37
C PRO A 37 18.37 5.35 16.91
N GLN A 38 18.39 6.66 16.72
CA GLN A 38 19.31 7.57 17.39
C GLN A 38 19.36 7.26 18.89
N ALA A 39 20.57 7.12 19.43
CA ALA A 39 20.88 6.56 20.74
C ALA A 39 20.08 7.15 21.92
N ALA A 40 19.58 6.27 22.79
CA ALA A 40 19.30 6.58 24.19
C ALA A 40 19.75 5.37 25.05
N PRO A 41 20.40 5.58 26.21
CA PRO A 41 20.98 4.50 26.99
C PRO A 41 19.91 3.70 27.74
N VAL A 42 20.17 2.41 27.86
CA VAL A 42 19.35 1.34 28.43
C VAL A 42 19.19 1.49 29.95
N ALA A 43 17.97 1.25 30.47
CA ALA A 43 17.80 0.74 31.82
C ALA A 43 16.49 -0.07 31.99
N PHE A 44 16.69 -1.34 32.38
CA PHE A 44 15.86 -2.19 33.26
C PHE A 44 14.51 -2.77 32.78
N GLN A 45 14.31 -4.06 33.07
CA GLN A 45 13.13 -4.87 32.74
C GLN A 45 12.09 -4.94 33.88
N ALA A 46 10.80 -5.01 33.45
CA ALA A 46 9.58 -5.58 34.05
C ALA A 46 8.96 -4.91 35.31
N PRO A 47 7.61 -4.88 35.51
CA PRO A 47 6.61 -5.86 35.07
C PRO A 47 5.34 -5.31 34.38
N VAL A 48 4.50 -6.24 33.93
CA VAL A 48 3.17 -6.06 33.33
C VAL A 48 2.26 -5.16 34.18
N ALA A 49 1.73 -4.10 33.60
CA ALA A 49 0.64 -3.32 34.18
C ALA A 49 -0.39 -3.01 33.08
N THR A 50 -1.59 -3.56 33.26
CA THR A 50 -2.83 -3.14 32.60
C THR A 50 -3.09 -1.68 32.93
N ALA A 51 -2.77 -0.76 32.02
CA ALA A 51 -3.11 0.64 32.13
C ALA A 51 -3.90 1.07 30.89
N GLY A 52 -5.13 1.52 31.12
CA GLY A 52 -6.08 1.94 30.08
C GLY A 52 -5.43 2.91 29.10
N ALA A 53 -5.58 2.59 27.81
CA ALA A 53 -5.02 3.39 26.73
C ALA A 53 -5.72 4.76 26.69
N ALA A 54 -5.01 5.81 27.10
CA ALA A 54 -5.39 7.19 26.79
C ALA A 54 -5.53 7.34 25.26
N PRO A 55 -6.54 8.08 24.76
CA PRO A 55 -6.79 8.19 23.33
C PRO A 55 -5.63 8.93 22.67
N ARG A 56 -4.80 8.20 21.92
CA ARG A 56 -3.75 8.77 21.08
C ARG A 56 -4.40 9.57 19.95
N ARG A 57 -4.62 10.88 20.19
CA ARG A 57 -5.01 11.84 19.15
C ARG A 57 -3.92 11.84 18.07
N GLY A 58 -4.33 11.60 16.83
CA GLY A 58 -3.55 11.97 15.65
C GLY A 58 -2.89 10.85 14.85
N ARG A 59 -3.04 9.57 15.21
CA ARG A 59 -2.62 8.52 14.28
C ARG A 59 -3.71 8.31 13.22
N PRO A 60 -3.42 8.41 11.91
CA PRO A 60 -4.37 8.00 10.89
C PRO A 60 -4.80 6.58 11.21
N ARG A 61 -6.11 6.39 11.38
CA ARG A 61 -6.69 5.10 11.71
C ARG A 61 -6.27 4.15 10.60
N ARG A 62 -5.43 3.16 10.92
CA ARG A 62 -5.02 2.16 9.93
C ARG A 62 -6.28 1.41 9.51
N GLU A 63 -6.57 1.45 8.22
CA GLU A 63 -7.63 0.64 7.64
C GLU A 63 -7.20 -0.83 7.72
N ALA A 64 -8.10 -1.68 8.23
CA ALA A 64 -7.86 -3.12 8.24
C ALA A 64 -8.20 -3.66 6.85
N THR A 65 -7.21 -4.18 6.14
CA THR A 65 -7.42 -4.88 4.87
C THR A 65 -7.70 -6.34 5.14
N VAL A 66 -8.90 -6.81 4.75
CA VAL A 66 -9.24 -8.23 4.75
C VAL A 66 -9.24 -8.70 3.29
N PRO A 67 -8.36 -9.64 2.90
CA PRO A 67 -8.38 -10.18 1.54
C PRO A 67 -9.64 -11.03 1.34
N PHE A 68 -10.34 -10.83 0.23
CA PHE A 68 -11.38 -11.75 -0.23
C PHE A 68 -10.71 -13.04 -0.73
N SER A 69 -10.56 -14.02 0.16
CA SER A 69 -10.01 -15.34 -0.19
C SER A 69 -11.05 -16.28 -0.82
N THR A 70 -12.29 -15.81 -0.98
CA THR A 70 -13.40 -16.59 -1.52
C THR A 70 -13.60 -16.29 -3.00
N ARG A 71 -13.87 -17.34 -3.78
CA ARG A 71 -14.28 -17.19 -5.18
C ARG A 71 -15.73 -16.72 -5.23
N LEU A 72 -16.00 -15.72 -6.07
CA LEU A 72 -17.34 -15.25 -6.36
C LEU A 72 -17.85 -15.91 -7.65
N ALA A 73 -19.16 -16.00 -7.77
CA ALA A 73 -19.79 -16.43 -9.01
C ALA A 73 -19.59 -15.36 -10.11
N PRO A 74 -19.52 -15.76 -11.40
CA PRO A 74 -19.18 -14.84 -12.49
C PRO A 74 -20.22 -13.74 -12.68
N ASP A 75 -21.50 -14.05 -12.51
CA ASP A 75 -22.61 -13.11 -12.51
C ASP A 75 -22.48 -12.02 -11.43
N VAL A 76 -21.97 -12.38 -10.25
CA VAL A 76 -21.68 -11.43 -9.16
C VAL A 76 -20.52 -10.52 -9.51
N LEU A 77 -19.49 -11.01 -10.20
CA LEU A 77 -18.37 -10.19 -10.66
C LEU A 77 -18.85 -9.15 -11.69
N GLU A 78 -19.67 -9.57 -12.66
CA GLU A 78 -20.28 -8.67 -13.64
C GLU A 78 -21.14 -7.59 -12.97
N LEU A 79 -21.89 -7.95 -11.93
CA LEU A 79 -22.71 -7.00 -11.16
C LEU A 79 -21.84 -5.97 -10.42
N ILE A 80 -20.73 -6.40 -9.82
CA ILE A 80 -19.79 -5.51 -9.15
C ILE A 80 -19.15 -4.55 -10.15
N ASP A 81 -18.73 -5.05 -11.32
CA ASP A 81 -18.12 -4.23 -12.36
C ASP A 81 -19.11 -3.20 -12.89
N ALA A 82 -20.34 -3.62 -13.21
CA ALA A 82 -21.41 -2.72 -13.66
C ALA A 82 -21.76 -1.65 -12.61
N ALA A 83 -21.83 -2.03 -11.33
CA ALA A 83 -22.10 -1.10 -10.24
C ALA A 83 -20.95 -0.08 -10.06
N SER A 84 -19.70 -0.52 -10.21
CA SER A 84 -18.55 0.39 -10.14
C SER A 84 -18.47 1.37 -11.32
N ALA A 85 -19.01 0.98 -12.48
CA ALA A 85 -19.07 1.82 -13.67
C ALA A 85 -20.27 2.78 -13.67
N ALA A 86 -21.31 2.50 -12.88
CA ALA A 86 -22.54 3.29 -12.87
C ALA A 86 -22.45 4.58 -12.03
N GLU A 87 -21.57 4.62 -11.03
CA GLU A 87 -21.39 5.76 -10.13
C GLU A 87 -20.00 6.38 -10.32
N ASP A 88 -19.97 7.67 -10.70
CA ASP A 88 -18.71 8.38 -10.96
C ASP A 88 -17.82 8.40 -9.71
N GLY A 89 -16.68 7.71 -9.80
CA GLY A 89 -15.71 7.60 -8.72
C GLY A 89 -15.98 6.49 -7.72
N ALA A 90 -17.00 5.64 -7.93
CA ALA A 90 -17.17 4.44 -7.15
C ALA A 90 -16.03 3.44 -7.43
N THR A 91 -15.52 2.86 -6.35
CA THR A 91 -14.54 1.77 -6.43
C THR A 91 -15.25 0.47 -6.12
N ILE A 92 -14.73 -0.66 -6.60
CA ILE A 92 -15.22 -1.99 -6.22
C ILE A 92 -15.35 -2.12 -4.69
N ARG A 93 -14.38 -1.56 -3.95
CA ARG A 93 -14.41 -1.51 -2.49
C ARG A 93 -15.64 -0.77 -1.95
N SER A 94 -15.92 0.44 -2.44
CA SER A 94 -17.06 1.23 -1.93
C SER A 94 -18.39 0.58 -2.25
N VAL A 95 -18.52 -0.04 -3.42
CA VAL A 95 -19.71 -0.82 -3.82
C VAL A 95 -19.93 -1.99 -2.85
N VAL A 96 -18.89 -2.79 -2.60
CA VAL A 96 -18.98 -3.95 -1.71
C VAL A 96 -19.26 -3.53 -0.27
N GLU A 97 -18.59 -2.48 0.23
CA GLU A 97 -18.85 -1.97 1.58
C GLU A 97 -20.28 -1.43 1.72
N ALA A 98 -20.80 -0.71 0.71
CA ALA A 98 -22.16 -0.20 0.71
C ALA A 98 -23.19 -1.33 0.75
N ALA A 99 -23.04 -2.34 -0.12
CA ALA A 99 -23.95 -3.49 -0.17
C ALA A 99 -23.95 -4.30 1.14
N ILE A 100 -22.79 -4.48 1.78
CA ILE A 100 -22.70 -5.16 3.08
C ILE A 100 -23.39 -4.34 4.17
N ARG A 101 -23.18 -3.02 4.20
CA ARG A 101 -23.84 -2.14 5.17
C ARG A 101 -25.34 -2.15 4.96
N GLU A 102 -25.82 -1.99 3.74
CA GLU A 102 -27.26 -2.03 3.44
C GLU A 102 -27.93 -3.32 3.97
N LYS A 103 -27.27 -4.47 3.79
CA LYS A 103 -27.83 -5.77 4.18
C LYS A 103 -27.73 -6.07 5.68
N TYR A 104 -26.64 -5.68 6.33
CA TYR A 104 -26.31 -6.14 7.69
C TYR A 104 -26.24 -5.03 8.74
N GLN A 105 -26.41 -3.76 8.36
CA GLN A 105 -26.45 -2.65 9.31
C GLN A 105 -27.75 -2.71 10.10
N THR A 106 -27.69 -3.39 11.25
CA THR A 106 -28.74 -3.39 12.24
C THR A 106 -28.74 -2.03 12.94
N LYS A 107 -29.92 -1.41 13.06
CA LYS A 107 -30.12 -0.15 13.78
C LYS A 107 -29.87 -0.33 15.28
#